data_AF-A0A835K4V2-F1
#
_entry.id   AF-A0A835K4V2-F1
#
_cell.length_a   1.000
_cell.length_b   1.000
_cell.length_c   1.000
_cell.angle_alpha   90.00
_cell.angle_beta   90.00
_cell.angle_gamma   90.00
#
_symmetry.space_group_name_H-M   'P 1'
#
loop_
_entity.id
_entity.type
_entity.pdbx_description
1 polymer ?
#
loop_
_entity_poly.entity_id
_entity_poly.type
_entity_poly.pdbx_seq_one_letter_code
_entity_poly.pdbx_strand_id
1 'polypeptide(L)'
;MLSVLRVHLPSDIPIVGCELTPYVLLRRTDKAVTTDDVPESAPLDGHFLRYKWYRIQSDRKVAVCSVHPSEHATLQCLGCVKAKIPVAKSYHCSPKCFSDAWQHHRALHDRAASAVNENGNEEEELFGRYNSSGSGVLNTSLSGSASSASLTNGSTPLYPVAVTQRSGETWFEVGRSKIYTPSADDIGHVLKFECVVVDAETKLPVGHPNTLLTSRVIPAPSPIPRRLIPVSGLDAMVPLDPDGRISSTGTFSVLSYNILSDVYATSETYSYCPSWALSWPYRRQNLLREIVGYRADIVCLQEVQSDHYEEFFAPELDKHGYQALYKRKTNEVYNGNTLTIDGCATFFRRDRFSHVKKYEVEFNKAAQSLTDALVPSAQRKTALNRLVKDNVALIVVLEAKFSNQGADNPGKRQLLCIANTHINVHQELKDVKLWQVLTLLKGLEKIAASADIPMLVCGDFNSVPGSAPHSLLAMGKVDPLHPDLVVDPLGILRPHNKLTHQLPLVSAYSSFARVGVGLGSDQQKRRMDATTNEPLFTNCTRDFIGALDYIFYTADSLMVESLLELLDEESLRKDTALPSPEWSSDHIALLAEFRCKTRPRR
;
A
#
# COMPACT_ATOMS: atom_id res chain seq x y z
N MET A 1 -35.46 -4.66 27.46
CA MET A 1 -34.45 -5.75 27.53
C MET A 1 -33.44 -5.49 26.44
N LEU A 2 -32.14 -5.71 26.69
CA LEU A 2 -31.11 -5.61 25.66
C LEU A 2 -31.45 -6.59 24.53
N SER A 3 -31.48 -6.12 23.28
CA SER A 3 -31.72 -6.98 22.13
C SER A 3 -30.84 -6.61 20.94
N VAL A 4 -30.45 -7.62 20.17
CA VAL A 4 -29.73 -7.42 18.91
C VAL A 4 -30.77 -7.16 17.81
N LEU A 5 -30.67 -6.00 17.16
CA LEU A 5 -31.56 -5.58 16.08
C LEU A 5 -31.06 -6.06 14.72
N ARG A 6 -29.75 -6.01 14.50
CA ARG A 6 -29.12 -6.36 13.22
C ARG A 6 -27.68 -6.77 13.43
N VAL A 7 -27.25 -7.78 12.69
CA VAL A 7 -25.85 -8.10 12.48
C VAL A 7 -25.54 -8.03 10.99
N HIS A 8 -24.41 -7.46 10.60
CA HIS A 8 -23.91 -7.53 9.24
C HIS A 8 -22.38 -7.42 9.19
N LEU A 9 -21.78 -7.88 8.11
CA LEU A 9 -20.38 -7.62 7.80
C LEU A 9 -20.25 -6.47 6.81
N PRO A 10 -19.16 -5.68 6.86
CA PRO A 10 -18.83 -4.72 5.80
C PRO A 10 -18.57 -5.38 4.44
N SER A 11 -17.96 -6.57 4.46
CA SER A 11 -17.79 -7.43 3.29
C SER A 11 -18.11 -8.87 3.66
N ASP A 12 -18.82 -9.56 2.78
CA ASP A 12 -19.20 -10.96 2.96
C ASP A 12 -18.08 -11.92 2.52
N ILE A 13 -17.07 -11.48 1.76
CA ILE A 13 -15.94 -12.30 1.30
C ILE A 13 -14.78 -12.22 2.30
N PRO A 14 -14.51 -13.30 3.05
CA PRO A 14 -13.43 -13.33 4.01
C PRO A 14 -12.09 -13.67 3.35
N ILE A 15 -11.03 -13.00 3.80
CA ILE A 15 -9.67 -13.17 3.25
C ILE A 15 -8.75 -13.65 4.36
N VAL A 16 -7.91 -14.63 4.07
CA VAL A 16 -6.93 -15.12 5.02
C VAL A 16 -6.05 -13.96 5.54
N GLY A 17 -5.89 -13.88 6.86
CA GLY A 17 -5.10 -12.85 7.52
C GLY A 17 -5.77 -11.47 7.62
N CYS A 18 -6.99 -11.30 7.10
CA CYS A 18 -7.75 -10.05 7.20
C CYS A 18 -8.87 -10.18 8.23
N GLU A 19 -8.90 -9.26 9.20
CA GLU A 19 -9.89 -9.26 10.27
C GLU A 19 -11.31 -9.06 9.73
N LEU A 20 -12.22 -9.91 10.20
CA LEU A 20 -13.67 -9.75 10.05
C LEU A 20 -14.21 -9.11 11.31
N THR A 21 -14.80 -7.92 11.17
CA THR A 21 -15.39 -7.17 12.28
C THR A 21 -16.89 -7.00 12.04
N PRO A 22 -17.74 -7.87 12.59
CA PRO A 22 -19.19 -7.75 12.49
C PRO A 22 -19.70 -6.46 13.14
N TYR A 23 -20.54 -5.74 12.40
CA TYR A 23 -21.35 -4.66 12.94
C TYR A 23 -22.56 -5.26 13.65
N VAL A 24 -22.74 -4.90 14.92
CA VAL A 24 -23.83 -5.39 15.77
C VAL A 24 -24.60 -4.17 16.26
N LEU A 25 -25.85 -4.05 15.82
CA LEU A 25 -26.75 -2.98 16.23
C LEU A 25 -27.62 -3.46 17.39
N LEU A 26 -27.56 -2.76 18.51
CA LEU A 26 -28.24 -3.12 19.75
C LEU A 26 -29.36 -2.13 20.06
N ARG A 27 -30.42 -2.64 20.69
CA ARG A 27 -31.45 -1.83 21.35
C ARG A 27 -31.34 -2.01 22.85
N ARG A 28 -31.13 -0.92 23.56
CA ARG A 28 -31.09 -0.85 25.03
C ARG A 28 -32.50 -0.87 25.63
N THR A 29 -32.57 -1.06 26.94
CA THR A 29 -33.81 -1.05 27.73
C THR A 29 -34.58 0.27 27.63
N ASP A 30 -33.86 1.38 27.54
CA ASP A 30 -34.36 2.76 27.33
C ASP A 30 -34.78 3.06 25.88
N LYS A 31 -34.76 2.05 24.99
CA LYS A 31 -35.00 2.12 23.53
C LYS A 31 -33.91 2.86 22.74
N ALA A 32 -32.82 3.30 23.36
CA ALA A 32 -31.69 3.85 22.63
C ALA A 32 -31.05 2.76 21.76
N VAL A 33 -30.53 3.16 20.61
CA VAL A 33 -29.82 2.29 19.68
C VAL A 33 -28.33 2.59 19.76
N THR A 34 -27.51 1.56 19.94
CA THR A 34 -26.05 1.68 20.03
C THR A 34 -25.36 0.57 19.25
N THR A 35 -24.10 0.82 18.89
CA THR A 35 -23.17 -0.14 18.27
C THR A 35 -22.08 -0.60 19.22
N ASP A 36 -22.07 -0.05 20.44
CA ASP A 36 -21.09 -0.35 21.46
C ASP A 36 -21.14 -1.83 21.82
N ASP A 37 -19.96 -2.42 22.03
CA ASP A 37 -19.87 -3.78 22.52
C ASP A 37 -20.29 -3.85 24.01
N VAL A 38 -20.89 -4.97 24.42
CA VAL A 38 -21.30 -5.22 25.80
C VAL A 38 -20.62 -6.51 26.27
N PRO A 39 -19.36 -6.44 26.75
CA PRO A 39 -18.59 -7.61 27.12
C PRO A 39 -19.07 -8.20 28.46
N GLU A 40 -18.75 -9.47 28.71
CA GLU A 40 -19.07 -10.14 29.99
C GLU A 40 -18.46 -9.43 31.21
N SER A 41 -17.31 -8.76 31.04
CA SER A 41 -16.65 -7.99 32.10
C SER A 41 -17.37 -6.69 32.47
N ALA A 42 -18.28 -6.21 31.61
CA ALA A 42 -19.06 -5.01 31.85
C ALA A 42 -20.51 -5.19 31.33
N PRO A 43 -21.34 -6.03 31.99
CA PRO A 43 -22.70 -6.27 31.57
C PRO A 43 -23.55 -4.99 31.65
N LEU A 44 -24.43 -4.80 30.67
CA LEU A 44 -25.39 -3.71 30.62
C LEU A 44 -26.77 -4.23 31.04
N ASP A 45 -27.36 -3.64 32.08
CA ASP A 45 -28.64 -4.07 32.66
C ASP A 45 -28.68 -5.58 32.98
N GLY A 46 -27.56 -6.12 33.49
CA GLY A 46 -27.42 -7.55 33.80
C GLY A 46 -27.28 -8.46 32.56
N HIS A 47 -27.06 -7.91 31.37
CA HIS A 47 -26.91 -8.68 30.13
C HIS A 47 -25.57 -8.38 29.44
N PHE A 48 -25.04 -9.35 28.71
CA PHE A 48 -23.85 -9.17 27.88
C PHE A 48 -23.97 -9.91 26.55
N LEU A 49 -23.08 -9.61 25.61
CA LEU A 49 -23.04 -10.27 24.31
C LEU A 49 -22.01 -11.39 24.31
N ARG A 50 -22.43 -12.54 23.76
CA ARG A 50 -21.55 -13.67 23.50
C ARG A 50 -21.44 -13.90 22.00
N TYR A 51 -20.20 -14.06 21.54
CA TYR A 51 -19.87 -14.25 20.14
C TYR A 51 -19.33 -15.64 19.89
N LYS A 52 -19.67 -16.20 18.74
CA LYS A 52 -19.08 -17.44 18.25
C LYS A 52 -18.87 -17.38 16.75
N TRP A 53 -17.77 -17.96 16.31
CA TRP A 53 -17.45 -18.20 14.92
C TRP A 53 -17.41 -19.69 14.68
N TYR A 54 -18.00 -20.11 13.57
CA TYR A 54 -17.99 -21.50 13.16
C TYR A 54 -17.51 -21.64 11.72
N ARG A 55 -16.79 -22.72 11.43
CA ARG A 55 -16.43 -23.15 10.08
C ARG A 55 -17.28 -24.34 9.67
N ILE A 56 -17.85 -24.32 8.46
CA ILE A 56 -18.58 -25.48 7.95
C ILE A 56 -17.61 -26.61 7.56
N GLN A 57 -17.89 -27.82 8.01
CA GLN A 57 -17.28 -29.05 7.50
C GLN A 57 -18.00 -29.43 6.20
N SER A 58 -17.54 -28.83 5.11
CA SER A 58 -17.95 -29.26 3.77
C SER A 58 -17.06 -30.43 3.34
N ASP A 59 -17.54 -31.67 3.45
CA ASP A 59 -16.89 -32.84 2.80
C ASP A 59 -16.87 -32.71 1.27
N ARG A 60 -17.60 -31.73 0.71
CA ARG A 60 -17.40 -31.31 -0.67
C ARG A 60 -16.20 -30.36 -0.68
N LYS A 61 -15.02 -30.86 -1.04
CA LYS A 61 -13.95 -30.06 -1.65
C LYS A 61 -14.48 -29.49 -2.97
N VAL A 62 -15.39 -28.51 -2.89
CA VAL A 62 -15.89 -27.82 -4.08
C VAL A 62 -14.77 -26.90 -4.50
N ALA A 63 -14.10 -27.26 -5.58
CA ALA A 63 -13.16 -26.37 -6.24
C ALA A 63 -13.87 -25.02 -6.49
N VAL A 64 -13.20 -23.91 -6.19
CA VAL A 64 -13.73 -22.56 -6.43
C VAL A 64 -13.13 -22.00 -7.69
N CYS A 65 -13.89 -21.16 -8.38
CA CYS A 65 -13.40 -20.53 -9.60
C CYS A 65 -12.25 -19.55 -9.27
N SER A 66 -11.16 -19.62 -10.03
CA SER A 66 -9.99 -18.77 -9.87
C SER A 66 -10.27 -17.30 -10.24
N VAL A 67 -11.30 -17.06 -11.03
CA VAL A 67 -11.74 -15.74 -11.51
C VAL A 67 -12.88 -15.19 -10.66
N HIS A 68 -13.78 -16.07 -10.20
CA HIS A 68 -14.95 -15.73 -9.40
C HIS A 68 -14.94 -16.54 -8.10
N PRO A 69 -14.18 -16.12 -7.08
CA PRO A 69 -13.96 -16.94 -5.87
C PRO A 69 -15.22 -17.26 -5.06
N SER A 70 -16.32 -16.55 -5.29
CA SER A 70 -17.65 -16.82 -4.74
C SER A 70 -18.38 -17.99 -5.43
N GLU A 71 -17.96 -18.36 -6.64
CA GLU A 71 -18.63 -19.36 -7.47
C GLU A 71 -17.96 -20.73 -7.41
N HIS A 72 -18.78 -21.80 -7.50
CA HIS A 72 -18.26 -23.16 -7.61
C HIS A 72 -17.63 -23.37 -8.98
N ALA A 73 -16.43 -23.93 -9.00
CA ALA A 73 -15.81 -24.37 -10.23
C ALA A 73 -16.55 -25.57 -10.79
N THR A 74 -16.98 -25.43 -12.04
CA THR A 74 -17.56 -26.51 -12.84
C THR A 74 -16.55 -27.05 -13.85
N LEU A 75 -15.41 -26.38 -14.00
CA LEU A 75 -14.39 -26.67 -15.00
C LEU A 75 -12.98 -26.60 -14.37
N GLN A 76 -12.09 -27.48 -14.81
CA GLN A 76 -10.66 -27.44 -14.47
C GLN A 76 -9.82 -27.51 -15.74
N CYS A 77 -8.87 -26.60 -15.90
CA CYS A 77 -7.89 -26.64 -16.98
C CYS A 77 -6.80 -27.68 -16.68
N LEU A 78 -6.81 -28.78 -17.43
CA LEU A 78 -5.78 -29.82 -17.33
C LEU A 78 -4.40 -29.34 -17.79
N GLY A 79 -4.33 -28.30 -18.63
CA GLY A 79 -3.07 -27.68 -19.03
C GLY A 79 -2.33 -27.06 -17.84
N CYS A 80 -3.05 -26.32 -16.99
CA CYS A 80 -2.51 -25.77 -15.75
C CYS A 80 -1.97 -26.87 -14.82
N VAL A 81 -2.74 -27.95 -14.66
CA VAL A 81 -2.35 -29.09 -13.82
C VAL A 81 -1.07 -29.74 -14.33
N LYS A 82 -0.98 -29.98 -15.66
CA LYS A 82 0.21 -30.55 -16.29
C LYS A 82 1.43 -29.63 -16.20
N ALA A 83 1.23 -28.32 -16.29
CA ALA A 83 2.28 -27.31 -16.18
C ALA A 83 2.70 -26.99 -14.74
N LYS A 84 2.22 -27.76 -13.74
CA LYS A 84 2.47 -27.55 -12.30
C LYS A 84 2.12 -26.15 -11.81
N ILE A 85 1.21 -25.46 -12.48
CA ILE A 85 0.66 -24.18 -12.03
C ILE A 85 -0.21 -24.46 -10.78
N PRO A 86 -0.24 -23.59 -9.75
CA PRO A 86 -1.04 -23.82 -8.55
C PRO A 86 -2.47 -24.25 -8.88
N VAL A 87 -2.89 -25.40 -8.34
CA VAL A 87 -4.16 -26.05 -8.71
C VAL A 87 -5.36 -25.12 -8.54
N ALA A 88 -5.34 -24.23 -7.55
CA ALA A 88 -6.37 -23.21 -7.35
C ALA A 88 -6.57 -22.29 -8.58
N LYS A 89 -5.52 -22.01 -9.36
CA LYS A 89 -5.59 -21.20 -10.59
C LYS A 89 -6.11 -21.98 -11.80
N SER A 90 -6.32 -23.30 -11.68
CA SER A 90 -6.80 -24.13 -12.78
C SER A 90 -8.33 -24.21 -12.88
N TYR A 91 -9.07 -23.67 -11.92
CA TYR A 91 -10.50 -23.90 -11.78
C TYR A 91 -11.35 -22.72 -12.27
N HIS A 92 -12.48 -22.99 -12.93
CA HIS A 92 -13.39 -21.98 -13.48
C HIS A 92 -14.87 -22.33 -13.26
N CYS A 93 -15.73 -21.34 -13.00
CA CYS A 93 -17.14 -21.58 -12.70
C CYS A 93 -18.02 -21.87 -13.92
N SER A 94 -17.54 -21.56 -15.13
CA SER A 94 -18.23 -21.88 -16.37
C SER A 94 -17.27 -21.86 -17.57
N PRO A 95 -17.64 -22.47 -18.71
CA PRO A 95 -16.89 -22.35 -19.96
C PRO A 95 -16.75 -20.89 -20.43
N LYS A 96 -17.77 -20.06 -20.19
CA LYS A 96 -17.73 -18.62 -20.49
C LYS A 96 -16.68 -17.91 -19.62
N CYS A 97 -16.68 -18.14 -18.31
CA CYS A 97 -15.65 -17.62 -17.40
C CYS A 97 -14.23 -18.04 -17.84
N PHE A 98 -14.05 -19.29 -18.26
CA PHE A 98 -12.76 -19.77 -18.78
C PHE A 98 -12.37 -19.05 -20.07
N SER A 99 -13.30 -18.89 -21.02
CA SER A 99 -13.07 -18.19 -22.28
C SER A 99 -12.75 -16.71 -22.07
N ASP A 100 -13.50 -16.04 -21.20
CA ASP A 100 -13.33 -14.62 -20.88
C ASP A 100 -11.96 -14.39 -20.20
N ALA A 101 -11.54 -15.32 -19.33
CA ALA A 101 -10.24 -15.28 -18.67
C ALA A 101 -9.09 -15.92 -19.46
N TRP A 102 -9.31 -16.38 -20.70
CA TRP A 102 -8.34 -17.20 -21.43
C TRP A 102 -7.01 -16.49 -21.67
N GLN A 103 -7.02 -15.17 -21.89
CA GLN A 103 -5.79 -14.40 -22.10
C GLN A 103 -4.88 -14.44 -20.86
N HIS A 104 -5.43 -14.20 -19.68
CA HIS A 104 -4.72 -14.30 -18.40
C HIS A 104 -4.30 -15.73 -18.10
N HIS A 105 -5.19 -16.69 -18.38
CA HIS A 105 -4.92 -18.11 -18.17
C HIS A 105 -3.80 -18.63 -19.07
N ARG A 106 -3.74 -18.17 -20.33
CA ARG A 106 -2.67 -18.49 -21.28
C ARG A 106 -1.33 -17.93 -20.80
N ALA A 107 -1.29 -16.70 -20.29
CA ALA A 107 -0.05 -16.12 -19.78
C ALA A 107 0.56 -16.94 -18.62
N LEU A 108 -0.28 -17.59 -17.79
CA LEU A 108 0.20 -18.53 -16.77
C LEU A 108 0.89 -19.75 -17.40
N HIS A 109 0.33 -20.29 -18.49
CA HIS A 109 0.92 -21.39 -19.25
C HIS A 109 2.24 -20.98 -19.91
N ASP A 110 2.27 -19.80 -20.55
CA ASP A 110 3.47 -19.32 -21.24
C ASP A 110 4.62 -19.11 -20.24
N ARG A 111 4.34 -18.56 -19.06
CA ARG A 111 5.33 -18.42 -17.98
C ARG A 111 5.81 -19.77 -17.46
N ALA A 112 4.90 -20.73 -17.26
CA ALA A 112 5.28 -22.07 -16.83
C ALA A 112 6.13 -22.79 -17.89
N ALA A 113 5.83 -22.61 -19.17
CA ALA A 113 6.61 -23.15 -20.28
C ALA A 113 8.01 -22.51 -20.36
N SER A 114 8.13 -21.19 -20.18
CA SER A 114 9.44 -20.51 -20.14
C SER A 114 10.30 -20.97 -18.96
N ALA A 115 9.70 -21.20 -17.78
CA ALA A 115 10.42 -21.71 -16.61
C ALA A 115 10.94 -23.15 -16.80
N VAL A 116 10.24 -23.98 -17.60
CA VAL A 116 10.70 -25.32 -17.97
C VAL A 116 11.83 -25.26 -19.01
N ASN A 117 11.80 -24.29 -19.92
CA ASN A 117 12.86 -24.10 -20.92
C ASN A 117 14.15 -23.52 -20.33
N GLU A 118 14.07 -22.70 -19.27
CA GLU A 118 15.27 -22.21 -18.56
C GLU A 118 15.93 -23.30 -17.70
N ASN A 119 15.16 -24.25 -17.17
CA ASN A 119 15.69 -25.40 -16.40
C ASN A 119 15.99 -26.64 -17.27
N GLY A 120 15.59 -26.63 -18.54
CA GLY A 120 15.70 -27.77 -19.46
C GLY A 120 17.12 -28.05 -19.99
N ASN A 121 18.11 -27.24 -19.63
CA ASN A 121 19.51 -27.39 -20.06
C ASN A 121 20.45 -27.98 -18.99
N GLU A 122 19.96 -28.38 -17.81
CA GLU A 122 20.81 -28.93 -16.74
C GLU A 122 20.45 -30.36 -16.28
N GLU A 123 19.40 -31.00 -16.81
CA GLU A 123 18.94 -32.33 -16.34
C GLU A 123 19.16 -33.49 -17.34
N GLU A 124 19.97 -33.31 -18.38
CA GLU A 124 20.35 -34.40 -19.30
C GLU A 124 21.57 -35.19 -18.80
N GLU A 125 21.64 -35.50 -17.50
CA GLU A 125 22.72 -36.38 -17.00
C GLU A 125 22.40 -37.18 -15.72
N LEU A 126 21.15 -37.57 -15.43
CA LEU A 126 20.95 -38.61 -14.37
C LEU A 126 19.57 -39.32 -14.37
N PHE A 127 19.17 -39.97 -15.47
CA PHE A 127 18.07 -40.94 -15.41
C PHE A 127 18.50 -42.34 -15.85
N GLY A 128 18.69 -43.21 -14.85
CA GLY A 128 18.87 -44.65 -15.02
C GLY A 128 17.96 -45.45 -14.10
N ARG A 129 16.85 -45.93 -14.66
CA ARG A 129 16.05 -47.12 -14.25
C ARG A 129 15.07 -46.99 -13.07
N TYR A 130 13.76 -46.94 -13.36
CA TYR A 130 12.84 -48.09 -13.42
C TYR A 130 11.37 -47.60 -13.46
N ASN A 131 10.65 -48.00 -14.51
CA ASN A 131 9.19 -47.98 -14.58
C ASN A 131 8.63 -49.27 -13.96
N SER A 132 7.65 -49.18 -13.06
CA SER A 132 6.37 -49.92 -13.15
C SER A 132 5.48 -49.75 -11.92
N SER A 133 4.23 -49.36 -12.19
CA SER A 133 2.95 -49.88 -11.68
C SER A 133 2.91 -50.64 -10.35
N GLY A 134 2.02 -50.21 -9.44
CA GLY A 134 1.55 -51.07 -8.35
C GLY A 134 0.71 -50.36 -7.29
N SER A 135 -0.61 -50.56 -7.36
CA SER A 135 -1.57 -50.32 -6.28
C SER A 135 -1.18 -51.13 -5.02
N GLY A 136 -1.31 -50.54 -3.83
CA GLY A 136 -1.03 -51.26 -2.59
C GLY A 136 -1.22 -50.41 -1.34
N VAL A 137 -2.41 -50.52 -0.75
CA VAL A 137 -2.76 -50.09 0.61
C VAL A 137 -1.90 -50.85 1.62
N LEU A 138 -1.15 -50.18 2.48
CA LEU A 138 -0.70 -50.76 3.75
C LEU A 138 -0.67 -49.74 4.89
N ASN A 139 -1.40 -50.11 5.94
CA ASN A 139 -1.46 -49.53 7.27
C ASN A 139 -0.18 -49.93 8.03
N THR A 140 0.49 -49.02 8.73
CA THR A 140 1.44 -49.38 9.79
C THR A 140 1.46 -48.33 10.90
N SER A 141 1.01 -48.78 12.07
CA SER A 141 1.23 -48.20 13.39
C SER A 141 2.68 -48.41 13.83
N LEU A 142 3.31 -47.40 14.45
CA LEU A 142 4.44 -47.56 15.38
C LEU A 142 4.51 -46.39 16.37
N SER A 143 4.32 -46.73 17.64
CA SER A 143 4.79 -46.06 18.87
C SER A 143 6.33 -46.15 18.95
N GLY A 144 7.11 -45.36 19.68
CA GLY A 144 6.96 -44.27 20.65
C GLY A 144 8.36 -44.02 21.29
N SER A 145 8.56 -42.90 21.99
CA SER A 145 9.57 -42.59 23.06
C SER A 145 9.82 -41.06 23.07
N ALA A 146 9.38 -40.21 24.01
CA ALA A 146 9.44 -40.14 25.49
C ALA A 146 10.62 -39.31 26.04
N SER A 147 10.29 -38.45 27.02
CA SER A 147 11.07 -37.54 27.90
C SER A 147 11.25 -36.09 27.39
N SER A 148 10.95 -35.01 28.14
CA SER A 148 10.59 -34.83 29.56
C SER A 148 9.79 -33.53 29.84
N ALA A 149 8.84 -33.61 30.78
CA ALA A 149 7.99 -32.55 31.36
C ALA A 149 8.80 -31.49 32.17
N SER A 150 8.31 -30.31 32.60
CA SER A 150 6.98 -29.78 32.95
C SER A 150 7.07 -28.23 32.92
N LEU A 151 5.97 -27.49 32.68
CA LEU A 151 5.16 -26.87 33.74
C LEU A 151 3.76 -26.55 33.19
N THR A 152 2.78 -26.79 34.06
CA THR A 152 1.33 -26.93 33.83
C THR A 152 0.57 -25.60 33.76
N ASN A 153 -0.42 -25.50 32.86
CA ASN A 153 -1.69 -24.83 33.14
C ASN A 153 -2.80 -25.33 32.20
N GLY A 154 -3.90 -25.84 32.81
CA GLY A 154 -5.27 -25.92 32.27
C GLY A 154 -5.48 -26.56 30.90
N SER A 155 -5.79 -27.86 30.88
CA SER A 155 -6.18 -28.60 29.69
C SER A 155 -7.56 -28.19 29.15
N THR A 156 -7.60 -27.48 28.03
CA THR A 156 -8.79 -27.27 27.18
C THR A 156 -8.78 -28.32 26.06
N PRO A 157 -9.92 -28.89 25.61
CA PRO A 157 -9.90 -29.94 24.59
C PRO A 157 -9.34 -29.42 23.26
N LEU A 158 -8.37 -30.13 22.71
CA LEU A 158 -7.65 -29.82 21.45
C LEU A 158 -8.46 -30.11 20.16
N TYR A 159 -9.79 -30.20 20.25
CA TYR A 159 -10.65 -30.37 19.09
C TYR A 159 -11.82 -29.39 19.16
N PRO A 160 -12.11 -28.65 18.07
CA PRO A 160 -13.24 -27.74 18.05
C PRO A 160 -14.54 -28.52 18.28
N VAL A 161 -15.39 -28.00 19.16
CA VAL A 161 -16.70 -28.61 19.47
C VAL A 161 -17.54 -28.60 18.20
N ALA A 162 -17.89 -29.79 17.72
CA ALA A 162 -18.74 -29.98 16.55
C ALA A 162 -20.21 -29.79 16.93
N VAL A 163 -20.94 -29.00 16.15
CA VAL A 163 -22.39 -28.82 16.26
C VAL A 163 -23.03 -29.25 14.94
N THR A 164 -23.80 -30.33 14.97
CA THR A 164 -24.62 -30.81 13.84
C THR A 164 -25.99 -30.15 13.85
N GLN A 165 -26.38 -29.47 12.76
CA GLN A 165 -27.75 -28.95 12.59
C GLN A 165 -28.64 -29.90 11.78
N ARG A 166 -29.96 -29.71 11.86
CA ARG A 166 -31.00 -30.54 11.19
C ARG A 166 -30.87 -30.62 9.66
N SER A 167 -30.02 -29.79 9.04
CA SER A 167 -29.72 -29.79 7.59
C SER A 167 -28.67 -30.81 7.15
N GLY A 168 -28.01 -31.52 8.07
CA GLY A 168 -26.92 -32.46 7.76
C GLY A 168 -25.54 -31.79 7.60
N GLU A 169 -25.45 -30.49 7.87
CA GLU A 169 -24.19 -29.73 7.86
C GLU A 169 -23.55 -29.74 9.26
N THR A 170 -22.24 -30.05 9.30
CA THR A 170 -21.46 -30.05 10.53
C THR A 170 -20.69 -28.74 10.63
N TRP A 171 -20.78 -28.06 11.78
CA TRP A 171 -20.09 -26.79 12.04
C TRP A 171 -19.10 -26.96 13.19
N PHE A 172 -17.89 -26.44 13.02
CA PHE A 172 -16.85 -26.44 14.05
C PHE A 172 -16.65 -25.04 14.61
N GLU A 173 -16.70 -24.89 15.93
CA GLU A 173 -16.38 -23.61 16.58
C GLU A 173 -14.90 -23.27 16.37
N VAL A 174 -14.61 -22.15 15.72
CA VAL A 174 -13.24 -21.67 15.41
C VAL A 174 -12.87 -20.39 16.16
N GLY A 175 -13.83 -19.71 16.79
CA GLY A 175 -13.55 -18.49 17.55
C GLY A 175 -14.68 -18.09 18.50
N ARG A 176 -14.35 -17.32 19.53
CA ARG A 176 -15.30 -16.78 20.54
C ARG A 176 -15.26 -15.26 20.69
N SER A 177 -14.41 -14.59 19.92
CA SER A 177 -14.31 -13.14 19.90
C SER A 177 -15.32 -12.56 18.92
N LYS A 178 -15.67 -11.27 19.10
CA LYS A 178 -16.46 -10.52 18.11
C LYS A 178 -15.74 -10.53 16.75
N ILE A 179 -14.43 -10.23 16.79
CA ILE A 179 -13.53 -10.19 15.64
C ILE A 179 -12.98 -11.59 15.37
N TYR A 180 -12.84 -11.96 14.10
CA TYR A 180 -12.19 -13.20 13.67
C TYR A 180 -11.26 -12.96 12.48
N THR A 181 -10.07 -13.54 12.52
CA THR A 181 -9.12 -13.49 11.41
C THR A 181 -9.06 -14.87 10.77
N PRO A 182 -9.55 -15.04 9.53
CA PRO A 182 -9.49 -16.32 8.83
C PRO A 182 -8.06 -16.82 8.66
N SER A 183 -7.88 -18.11 8.92
CA SER A 183 -6.63 -18.84 8.79
C SER A 183 -6.55 -19.58 7.45
N ALA A 184 -5.39 -20.15 7.13
CA ALA A 184 -5.22 -20.99 5.95
C ALA A 184 -6.16 -22.22 5.95
N ASP A 185 -6.50 -22.75 7.13
CA ASP A 185 -7.42 -23.89 7.27
C ASP A 185 -8.88 -23.51 6.93
N ASP A 186 -9.19 -22.22 6.91
CA ASP A 186 -10.53 -21.74 6.60
C ASP A 186 -10.74 -21.57 5.08
N ILE A 187 -9.67 -21.61 4.27
CA ILE A 187 -9.74 -21.42 2.80
C ILE A 187 -10.76 -22.37 2.18
N GLY A 188 -11.67 -21.80 1.37
CA GLY A 188 -12.72 -22.52 0.69
C GLY A 188 -13.92 -22.87 1.59
N HIS A 189 -13.86 -22.60 2.89
CA HIS A 189 -14.97 -22.83 3.81
C HIS A 189 -15.80 -21.57 4.01
N VAL A 190 -17.10 -21.76 4.27
CA VAL A 190 -17.99 -20.70 4.76
C VAL A 190 -17.83 -20.58 6.27
N LEU A 191 -17.76 -19.34 6.75
CA LEU A 191 -17.77 -19.03 8.16
C LEU A 191 -19.18 -18.57 8.57
N LYS A 192 -19.56 -18.93 9.79
CA LYS A 192 -20.79 -18.48 10.43
C LYS A 192 -20.45 -17.67 11.68
N PHE A 193 -20.90 -16.43 11.71
CA PHE A 193 -20.92 -15.63 12.92
C PHE A 193 -22.23 -15.84 13.67
N GLU A 194 -22.15 -15.90 14.99
CA GLU A 194 -23.29 -16.00 15.91
C GLU A 194 -23.10 -15.01 17.05
N CYS A 195 -24.13 -14.19 17.27
CA CYS A 195 -24.20 -13.21 18.35
C CYS A 195 -25.47 -13.47 19.17
N VAL A 196 -25.32 -13.62 20.48
CA VAL A 196 -26.43 -13.87 21.38
C VAL A 196 -26.34 -13.01 22.63
N VAL A 197 -27.48 -12.50 23.09
CA VAL A 197 -27.59 -11.82 24.38
C VAL A 197 -27.62 -12.88 25.46
N VAL A 198 -26.87 -12.69 26.54
CA VAL A 198 -26.75 -13.64 27.65
C VAL A 198 -27.06 -12.91 28.94
N ASP A 199 -27.85 -13.56 29.79
CA ASP A 199 -28.11 -13.09 31.15
C ASP A 199 -26.87 -13.34 32.03
N ALA A 200 -26.41 -12.30 32.73
CA ALA A 200 -25.14 -12.32 33.45
C ALA A 200 -25.17 -13.25 34.67
N GLU A 201 -26.32 -13.46 35.29
CA GLU A 201 -26.50 -14.29 36.48
C GLU A 201 -26.64 -15.77 36.11
N THR A 202 -27.59 -16.08 35.23
CA THR A 202 -27.90 -17.46 34.83
C THR A 202 -26.94 -18.01 33.79
N LYS A 203 -26.18 -17.14 33.10
CA LYS A 203 -25.31 -17.47 31.95
C LYS A 203 -26.04 -18.08 30.75
N LEU A 204 -27.37 -18.02 30.76
CA LEU A 204 -28.23 -18.57 29.73
C LEU A 204 -28.50 -17.54 28.61
N PRO A 205 -28.64 -18.01 27.35
CA PRO A 205 -29.06 -17.16 26.25
C PRO A 205 -30.44 -16.55 26.48
N VAL A 206 -30.58 -15.27 26.14
CA VAL A 206 -31.81 -14.51 26.16
C VAL A 206 -32.27 -14.29 24.72
N GLY A 207 -33.30 -15.05 24.31
CA GLY A 207 -33.84 -15.00 22.96
C GLY A 207 -33.05 -15.82 21.94
N HIS A 208 -33.32 -15.58 20.66
CA HIS A 208 -32.69 -16.32 19.57
C HIS A 208 -31.33 -15.71 19.18
N PRO A 209 -30.31 -16.54 18.88
CA PRO A 209 -29.06 -16.06 18.32
C PRO A 209 -29.27 -15.36 16.98
N ASN A 210 -28.59 -14.24 16.78
CA ASN A 210 -28.48 -13.59 15.49
C ASN A 210 -27.27 -14.15 14.76
N THR A 211 -27.46 -14.65 13.55
CA THR A 211 -26.39 -15.30 12.79
C THR A 211 -26.19 -14.67 11.42
N LEU A 212 -24.95 -14.70 10.94
CA LEU A 212 -24.59 -14.35 9.56
C LEU A 212 -23.67 -15.42 8.98
N LEU A 213 -23.82 -15.68 7.68
CA LEU A 213 -22.91 -16.52 6.90
C LEU A 213 -22.05 -15.65 5.99
N THR A 214 -20.79 -16.04 5.82
CA THR A 214 -19.88 -15.43 4.85
C THR A 214 -19.97 -16.15 3.50
N SER A 215 -19.38 -15.53 2.48
CA SER A 215 -18.87 -16.25 1.32
C SER A 215 -17.70 -17.16 1.73
N ARG A 216 -17.20 -18.00 0.80
CA ARG A 216 -16.04 -18.87 1.09
C ARG A 216 -14.79 -18.04 1.33
N VAL A 217 -13.97 -18.43 2.31
CA VAL A 217 -12.69 -17.77 2.57
C VAL A 217 -11.77 -17.92 1.37
N ILE A 218 -11.15 -16.83 0.95
CA ILE A 218 -10.20 -16.81 -0.17
C ILE A 218 -8.78 -16.59 0.36
N PRO A 219 -7.75 -17.14 -0.31
CA PRO A 219 -6.38 -16.78 0.00
C PRO A 219 -6.15 -15.29 -0.25
N ALA A 220 -5.28 -14.66 0.54
CA ALA A 220 -4.85 -13.29 0.24
C ALA A 220 -4.14 -13.26 -1.12
N PRO A 221 -4.57 -12.38 -2.06
CA PRO A 221 -3.82 -12.11 -3.27
C PRO A 221 -2.35 -11.81 -2.94
N SER A 222 -1.47 -12.32 -3.78
CA SER A 222 -0.03 -12.10 -3.69
C SER A 222 0.38 -11.36 -4.95
N PRO A 223 0.44 -10.01 -4.91
CA PRO A 223 0.83 -9.24 -6.09
C PRO A 223 2.24 -9.63 -6.52
N ILE A 224 2.48 -9.60 -7.82
CA ILE A 224 3.80 -9.90 -8.38
C ILE A 224 4.73 -8.73 -8.00
N PRO A 225 5.86 -8.97 -7.31
CA PRO A 225 6.77 -7.91 -6.94
C PRO A 225 7.33 -7.20 -8.19
N ARG A 226 7.32 -5.87 -8.15
CA ARG A 226 8.00 -5.04 -9.16
C ARG A 226 9.51 -5.06 -8.95
N ARG A 227 10.26 -5.01 -10.05
CA ARG A 227 11.73 -5.07 -10.07
C ARG A 227 12.36 -3.68 -10.16
N LEU A 228 13.48 -3.49 -9.47
CA LEU A 228 14.38 -2.35 -9.69
C LEU A 228 15.15 -2.55 -11.00
N ILE A 229 15.06 -1.56 -11.88
CA ILE A 229 15.70 -1.53 -13.19
C ILE A 229 16.90 -0.57 -13.10
N PRO A 230 18.14 -1.05 -13.34
CA PRO A 230 19.31 -0.19 -13.38
C PRO A 230 19.20 0.86 -14.51
N VAL A 231 19.60 2.10 -14.21
CA VAL A 231 19.59 3.22 -15.17
C VAL A 231 20.95 3.88 -15.36
N SER A 232 21.96 3.51 -14.57
CA SER A 232 23.33 3.95 -14.78
C SER A 232 24.01 3.13 -15.88
N GLY A 233 24.32 3.77 -17.01
CA GLY A 233 25.05 3.18 -18.14
C GLY A 233 26.57 3.43 -18.04
N LEU A 234 27.36 2.36 -18.14
CA LEU A 234 28.78 2.25 -18.51
C LEU A 234 29.90 3.07 -17.80
N ASP A 235 29.66 4.13 -17.03
CA ASP A 235 30.76 4.96 -16.48
C ASP A 235 31.20 4.62 -15.04
N ALA A 236 30.78 3.48 -14.50
CA ALA A 236 31.34 2.96 -13.25
C ALA A 236 31.93 1.58 -13.49
N MET A 237 33.27 1.48 -13.47
CA MET A 237 33.90 0.25 -12.99
C MET A 237 33.35 0.01 -11.59
N VAL A 238 32.35 -0.87 -11.48
CA VAL A 238 31.83 -1.34 -10.20
C VAL A 238 32.98 -2.11 -9.54
N PRO A 239 33.50 -1.66 -8.37
CA PRO A 239 34.42 -2.49 -7.62
C PRO A 239 33.65 -3.75 -7.21
N LEU A 240 34.07 -4.89 -7.75
CA LEU A 240 33.62 -6.19 -7.28
C LEU A 240 34.30 -6.45 -5.93
N ASP A 241 33.52 -6.81 -4.91
CA ASP A 241 34.09 -7.40 -3.71
C ASP A 241 34.79 -8.73 -4.04
N PRO A 242 35.66 -9.28 -3.16
CA PRO A 242 36.34 -10.56 -3.37
C PRO A 242 35.39 -11.75 -3.66
N ASP A 243 34.11 -11.61 -3.30
CA ASP A 243 33.02 -12.59 -3.53
C ASP A 243 32.20 -12.32 -4.81
N GLY A 244 32.62 -11.41 -5.69
CA GLY A 244 31.95 -11.16 -6.98
C GLY A 244 30.59 -10.44 -6.86
N ARG A 245 30.32 -9.76 -5.74
CA ARG A 245 29.12 -8.93 -5.53
C ARG A 245 29.39 -7.46 -5.89
N ILE A 246 28.38 -6.79 -6.46
CA ILE A 246 28.36 -5.33 -6.68
C ILE A 246 28.49 -4.67 -5.30
N SER A 247 29.57 -3.91 -5.06
CA SER A 247 29.75 -3.20 -3.80
C SER A 247 28.67 -2.12 -3.63
N SER A 248 27.79 -2.32 -2.65
CA SER A 248 26.70 -1.42 -2.25
C SER A 248 27.16 -0.28 -1.32
N THR A 249 28.47 -0.07 -1.19
CA THR A 249 29.02 0.96 -0.30
C THR A 249 28.62 2.34 -0.80
N GLY A 250 27.62 2.95 -0.15
CA GLY A 250 27.22 4.34 -0.37
C GLY A 250 25.96 4.59 -1.20
N THR A 251 25.19 3.55 -1.58
CA THR A 251 23.86 3.74 -2.18
C THR A 251 22.76 3.72 -1.13
N PHE A 252 21.61 4.33 -1.39
CA PHE A 252 20.41 4.26 -0.55
C PHE A 252 19.15 4.43 -1.40
N SER A 253 18.01 3.94 -0.93
CA SER A 253 16.76 3.90 -1.67
C SER A 253 15.65 4.72 -1.02
N VAL A 254 14.77 5.29 -1.85
CA VAL A 254 13.68 6.17 -1.43
C VAL A 254 12.39 5.74 -2.13
N LEU A 255 11.38 5.37 -1.36
CA LEU A 255 10.02 5.08 -1.81
C LEU A 255 9.15 6.34 -1.64
N SER A 256 8.35 6.69 -2.64
CA SER A 256 7.25 7.66 -2.54
C SER A 256 5.94 6.98 -2.92
N TYR A 257 4.92 7.06 -2.07
CA TYR A 257 3.67 6.37 -2.33
C TYR A 257 2.44 7.03 -1.67
N ASN A 258 1.48 7.46 -2.48
CA ASN A 258 0.14 7.78 -1.99
C ASN A 258 -0.61 6.46 -1.75
N ILE A 259 -0.98 6.19 -0.50
CA ILE A 259 -1.54 4.90 -0.10
C ILE A 259 -3.08 4.83 -0.11
N LEU A 260 -3.75 5.88 -0.61
CA LEU A 260 -5.20 6.04 -0.62
C LEU A 260 -5.81 5.93 0.78
N SER A 261 -6.16 7.08 1.36
CA SER A 261 -6.81 7.13 2.67
C SER A 261 -8.14 6.37 2.68
N ASP A 262 -8.48 5.69 3.78
CA ASP A 262 -9.71 4.90 3.84
C ASP A 262 -10.98 5.75 3.77
N VAL A 263 -10.93 7.02 4.20
CA VAL A 263 -12.05 7.94 3.97
C VAL A 263 -12.34 8.21 2.49
N TYR A 264 -11.36 8.00 1.61
CA TYR A 264 -11.52 8.24 0.17
C TYR A 264 -11.78 6.95 -0.61
N ALA A 265 -11.44 5.78 -0.06
CA ALA A 265 -11.62 4.46 -0.66
C ALA A 265 -13.09 3.97 -0.70
N THR A 266 -14.00 4.80 -1.21
CA THR A 266 -15.44 4.51 -1.23
C THR A 266 -15.86 3.66 -2.42
N SER A 267 -16.90 2.83 -2.23
CA SER A 267 -17.50 2.04 -3.31
C SER A 267 -18.17 2.90 -4.39
N GLU A 268 -18.47 4.18 -4.11
CA GLU A 268 -19.01 5.12 -5.10
C GLU A 268 -17.93 5.51 -6.10
N THR A 269 -16.79 5.99 -5.59
CA THR A 269 -15.62 6.39 -6.40
C THR A 269 -15.00 5.18 -7.11
N TYR A 270 -14.86 4.06 -6.40
CA TYR A 270 -14.18 2.87 -6.89
C TYR A 270 -15.14 1.70 -7.14
N SER A 271 -16.29 1.97 -7.76
CA SER A 271 -17.36 0.97 -8.02
C SER A 271 -16.94 -0.25 -8.85
N TYR A 272 -15.77 -0.22 -9.49
CA TYR A 272 -15.14 -1.36 -10.18
C TYR A 272 -14.37 -2.29 -9.24
N CYS A 273 -13.87 -1.79 -8.12
CA CYS A 273 -13.07 -2.56 -7.18
C CYS A 273 -14.01 -3.29 -6.20
N PRO A 274 -13.86 -4.60 -6.00
CA PRO A 274 -14.67 -5.32 -5.03
C PRO A 274 -14.57 -4.72 -3.63
N SER A 275 -15.68 -4.66 -2.89
CA SER A 275 -15.72 -4.05 -1.55
C SER A 275 -14.73 -4.68 -0.56
N TRP A 276 -14.46 -5.98 -0.68
CA TRP A 276 -13.44 -6.65 0.12
C TRP A 276 -12.02 -6.13 -0.17
N ALA A 277 -11.73 -5.81 -1.43
CA ALA A 277 -10.42 -5.29 -1.87
C ALA A 277 -10.25 -3.80 -1.54
N LEU A 278 -11.36 -3.06 -1.45
CA LEU A 278 -11.37 -1.68 -0.95
C LEU A 278 -11.25 -1.59 0.56
N SER A 279 -11.67 -2.63 1.29
CA SER A 279 -11.70 -2.60 2.75
C SER A 279 -10.32 -2.34 3.37
N TRP A 280 -10.25 -1.46 4.38
CA TRP A 280 -9.01 -1.16 5.07
C TRP A 280 -8.26 -2.39 5.62
N PRO A 281 -8.92 -3.38 6.28
CA PRO A 281 -8.21 -4.55 6.80
C PRO A 281 -7.46 -5.32 5.73
N TYR A 282 -7.98 -5.36 4.51
CA TYR A 282 -7.31 -5.94 3.36
C TYR A 282 -6.17 -5.04 2.85
N ARG A 283 -6.51 -3.78 2.51
CA ARG A 283 -5.55 -2.84 1.91
C ARG A 283 -4.32 -2.64 2.77
N ARG A 284 -4.50 -2.44 4.08
CA ARG A 284 -3.37 -2.20 5.01
C ARG A 284 -2.36 -3.35 5.02
N GLN A 285 -2.82 -4.59 4.95
CA GLN A 285 -1.93 -5.75 4.93
C GLN A 285 -1.18 -5.89 3.60
N ASN A 286 -1.86 -5.60 2.48
CA ASN A 286 -1.22 -5.63 1.17
C ASN A 286 -0.22 -4.47 1.01
N LEU A 287 -0.58 -3.26 1.43
CA LEU A 287 0.28 -2.08 1.47
C LEU A 287 1.53 -2.33 2.31
N LEU A 288 1.38 -2.89 3.52
CA LEU A 288 2.51 -3.24 4.38
C LEU A 288 3.43 -4.24 3.69
N ARG A 289 2.87 -5.29 3.08
CA ARG A 289 3.65 -6.30 2.35
C ARG A 289 4.42 -5.70 1.18
N GLU A 290 3.80 -4.80 0.41
CA GLU A 290 4.44 -4.10 -0.69
C GLU A 290 5.58 -3.21 -0.19
N ILE A 291 5.33 -2.34 0.79
CA ILE A 291 6.32 -1.42 1.37
C ILE A 291 7.52 -2.19 1.96
N VAL A 292 7.27 -3.22 2.76
CA VAL A 292 8.32 -4.06 3.36
C VAL A 292 9.06 -4.86 2.29
N GLY A 293 8.35 -5.33 1.26
CA GLY A 293 8.92 -6.10 0.15
C GLY A 293 9.97 -5.31 -0.63
N TYR A 294 9.78 -4.00 -0.80
CA TYR A 294 10.75 -3.12 -1.46
C TYR A 294 12.01 -2.86 -0.64
N ARG A 295 11.97 -3.04 0.68
CA ARG A 295 13.12 -2.81 1.59
C ARG A 295 13.77 -1.43 1.43
N ALA A 296 12.97 -0.42 1.09
CA ALA A 296 13.46 0.94 0.84
C ALA A 296 14.09 1.54 2.12
N ASP A 297 15.16 2.32 2.01
CA ASP A 297 15.80 2.85 3.22
C ASP A 297 15.07 4.04 3.81
N ILE A 298 14.38 4.79 2.96
CA ILE A 298 13.50 5.90 3.28
C ILE A 298 12.16 5.67 2.57
N VAL A 299 11.05 5.87 3.28
CA VAL A 299 9.68 5.71 2.76
C VAL A 299 8.88 6.97 3.04
N CYS A 300 8.42 7.63 1.99
CA CYS A 300 7.55 8.80 2.01
C CYS A 300 6.13 8.40 1.61
N LEU A 301 5.21 8.38 2.57
CA LEU A 301 3.79 8.08 2.32
C LEU A 301 2.93 9.34 2.36
N GLN A 302 1.94 9.42 1.47
CA GLN A 302 0.87 10.41 1.47
C GLN A 302 -0.46 9.72 1.79
N GLU A 303 -1.46 10.49 2.23
CA GLU A 303 -2.80 9.99 2.59
C GLU A 303 -2.82 8.96 3.74
N VAL A 304 -1.88 9.10 4.67
CA VAL A 304 -1.84 8.24 5.86
C VAL A 304 -2.80 8.81 6.91
N GLN A 305 -3.88 8.11 7.26
CA GLN A 305 -4.77 8.50 8.37
C GLN A 305 -4.06 8.41 9.72
N SER A 306 -4.41 9.29 10.66
CA SER A 306 -3.75 9.40 11.96
C SER A 306 -3.84 8.14 12.81
N ASP A 307 -5.02 7.54 12.90
CA ASP A 307 -5.25 6.26 13.58
C ASP A 307 -4.48 5.13 12.89
N HIS A 308 -4.48 5.08 11.56
CA HIS A 308 -3.74 4.09 10.79
C HIS A 308 -2.22 4.22 10.95
N TYR A 309 -1.72 5.44 11.12
CA TYR A 309 -0.32 5.68 11.45
C TYR A 309 0.02 5.14 12.84
N GLU A 310 -0.75 5.52 13.87
CA GLU A 310 -0.48 5.20 15.27
C GLU A 310 -0.67 3.71 15.59
N GLU A 311 -1.74 3.11 15.08
CA GLU A 311 -2.16 1.75 15.42
C GLU A 311 -1.57 0.68 14.50
N PHE A 312 -1.16 1.04 13.27
CA PHE A 312 -0.72 0.07 12.27
C PHE A 312 0.65 0.38 11.66
N PHE A 313 0.81 1.45 10.87
CA PHE A 313 2.06 1.63 10.11
C PHE A 313 3.29 1.88 11.00
N ALA A 314 3.19 2.73 12.02
CA ALA A 314 4.30 2.98 12.93
C ALA A 314 4.75 1.72 13.69
N PRO A 315 3.87 0.98 14.38
CA PRO A 315 4.27 -0.23 15.09
C PRO A 315 4.70 -1.38 14.15
N GLU A 316 4.07 -1.55 12.97
CA GLU A 316 4.47 -2.62 12.06
C GLU A 316 5.82 -2.33 11.37
N LEU A 317 6.06 -1.10 10.89
CA LEU A 317 7.36 -0.75 10.29
C LEU A 317 8.48 -0.64 11.35
N ASP A 318 8.15 -0.36 12.62
CA ASP A 318 9.11 -0.45 13.71
C ASP A 318 9.73 -1.84 13.84
N LYS A 319 8.93 -2.91 13.72
CA LYS A 319 9.41 -4.31 13.70
C LYS A 319 10.37 -4.59 12.56
N HIS A 320 10.29 -3.81 11.48
CA HIS A 320 11.21 -3.87 10.33
C HIS A 320 12.38 -2.88 10.41
N GLY A 321 12.60 -2.24 11.57
CA GLY A 321 13.75 -1.39 11.85
C GLY A 321 13.58 0.08 11.42
N TYR A 322 12.37 0.51 11.06
CA TYR A 322 12.10 1.88 10.66
C TYR A 322 11.74 2.77 11.85
N GLN A 323 12.29 3.98 11.87
CA GLN A 323 11.78 5.10 12.65
C GLN A 323 10.84 5.94 11.80
N ALA A 324 9.77 6.43 12.42
CA ALA A 324 8.70 7.15 11.73
C ALA A 324 8.59 8.60 12.20
N LEU A 325 8.28 9.51 11.27
CA LEU A 325 7.87 10.88 11.53
C LEU A 325 6.59 11.16 10.76
N TYR A 326 5.62 11.79 11.40
CA TYR A 326 4.31 12.04 10.80
C TYR A 326 3.90 13.51 10.94
N LYS A 327 3.16 14.01 9.94
CA LYS A 327 2.47 15.30 9.98
C LYS A 327 1.07 15.12 9.40
N ARG A 328 0.06 15.22 10.28
CA ARG A 328 -1.35 15.32 9.89
C ARG A 328 -1.62 16.61 9.13
N LYS A 329 -2.62 16.56 8.23
CA LYS A 329 -3.32 17.76 7.74
C LYS A 329 -4.05 18.47 8.89
N THR A 330 -4.71 19.58 8.61
CA THR A 330 -5.31 20.43 9.66
C THR A 330 -6.81 20.32 9.79
N ASN A 331 -7.55 19.90 8.75
CA ASN A 331 -8.99 19.66 8.83
C ASN A 331 -9.33 18.18 9.00
N GLU A 332 -10.32 17.93 9.85
CA GLU A 332 -10.91 16.62 10.13
C GLU A 332 -11.97 16.25 9.08
N VAL A 333 -11.89 15.02 8.59
CA VAL A 333 -12.89 14.40 7.72
C VAL A 333 -13.75 13.47 8.58
N TYR A 334 -15.07 13.68 8.54
CA TYR A 334 -16.03 12.87 9.28
C TYR A 334 -16.37 11.59 8.51
N ASN A 335 -16.07 10.42 9.08
CA ASN A 335 -16.40 9.10 8.50
C ASN A 335 -17.61 8.44 9.18
N GLY A 336 -18.69 9.19 9.38
CA GLY A 336 -19.94 8.68 9.97
C GLY A 336 -19.92 8.50 11.50
N ASN A 337 -18.85 7.94 12.08
CA ASN A 337 -18.70 7.70 13.52
C ASN A 337 -17.46 8.36 14.16
N THR A 338 -16.42 8.66 13.37
CA THR A 338 -15.14 9.23 13.85
C THR A 338 -14.65 10.34 12.93
N LEU A 339 -14.02 11.35 13.54
CA LEU A 339 -13.28 12.39 12.84
C LEU A 339 -11.87 11.87 12.61
N THR A 340 -11.48 11.70 11.35
CA THR A 340 -10.13 11.21 10.97
C THR A 340 -9.44 12.26 10.11
N ILE A 341 -8.11 12.32 10.23
CA ILE A 341 -7.28 13.27 9.46
C ILE A 341 -6.16 12.47 8.81
N ASP A 342 -6.01 12.60 7.50
CA ASP A 342 -4.86 12.05 6.78
C ASP A 342 -3.66 13.02 6.77
N GLY A 343 -2.50 12.53 6.36
CA GLY A 343 -1.27 13.29 6.41
C GLY A 343 -0.13 12.67 5.62
N CYS A 344 1.06 13.19 5.87
CA CYS A 344 2.31 12.69 5.27
C CYS A 344 3.17 12.03 6.36
N ALA A 345 3.66 10.83 6.08
CA ALA A 345 4.57 10.09 6.95
C ALA A 345 5.92 9.85 6.24
N THR A 346 7.01 9.99 6.96
CA THR A 346 8.35 9.64 6.49
C THR A 346 8.96 8.62 7.44
N PHE A 347 9.23 7.43 6.94
CA PHE A 347 9.91 6.35 7.64
C PHE A 347 11.34 6.23 7.14
N PHE A 348 12.28 5.87 8.01
CA PHE A 348 13.67 5.63 7.63
C PHE A 348 14.32 4.56 8.52
N ARG A 349 15.20 3.76 7.92
CA ARG A 349 15.91 2.68 8.61
C ARG A 349 16.87 3.20 9.68
N ARG A 350 16.72 2.77 10.94
CA ARG A 350 17.52 3.25 12.09
C ARG A 350 18.99 2.87 12.01
N ASP A 351 19.29 1.74 11.41
CA ASP A 351 20.66 1.26 11.19
C ASP A 351 21.38 2.06 10.09
N ARG A 352 20.61 2.71 9.21
CA ARG A 352 21.10 3.43 8.03
C ARG A 352 21.08 4.94 8.19
N PHE A 353 20.15 5.48 8.97
CA PHE A 353 19.94 6.91 9.16
C PHE A 353 19.63 7.25 10.62
N SER A 354 19.96 8.49 11.01
CA SER A 354 19.48 9.12 12.24
C SER A 354 18.79 10.44 11.93
N HIS A 355 17.70 10.72 12.64
CA HIS A 355 17.01 12.00 12.55
C HIS A 355 17.88 13.14 13.10
N VAL A 356 17.95 14.24 12.35
CA VAL A 356 18.64 15.47 12.78
C VAL A 356 17.65 16.60 13.01
N LYS A 357 16.75 16.83 12.04
CA LYS A 357 15.79 17.92 12.13
C LYS A 357 14.51 17.63 11.37
N LYS A 358 13.39 18.11 11.90
CA LYS A 358 12.06 18.05 11.27
C LYS A 358 11.57 19.48 11.05
N TYR A 359 11.03 19.74 9.87
CA TYR A 359 10.29 20.97 9.58
C TYR A 359 8.91 20.58 9.06
N GLU A 360 7.89 21.23 9.58
CA GLU A 360 6.50 21.02 9.19
C GLU A 360 6.00 22.27 8.47
N VAL A 361 5.61 22.12 7.22
CA VAL A 361 5.02 23.18 6.43
C VAL A 361 3.50 22.99 6.46
N GLU A 362 2.81 23.96 7.06
CA GLU A 362 1.36 24.05 6.99
C GLU A 362 1.00 25.17 6.00
N PHE A 363 0.53 24.79 4.81
CA PHE A 363 0.19 25.78 3.79
C PHE A 363 -0.92 26.73 4.27
N ASN A 364 -1.80 26.30 5.16
CA ASN A 364 -2.79 27.19 5.77
C ASN A 364 -2.16 28.36 6.55
N LYS A 365 -1.11 28.11 7.34
CA LYS A 365 -0.39 29.19 8.06
C LYS A 365 0.33 30.13 7.10
N ALA A 366 0.91 29.58 6.03
CA ALA A 366 1.52 30.36 4.96
C ALA A 366 0.48 31.21 4.21
N ALA A 367 -0.71 30.67 3.96
CA ALA A 367 -1.82 31.35 3.31
C ALA A 367 -2.35 32.51 4.15
N GLN A 368 -2.48 32.31 5.46
CA GLN A 368 -2.85 33.39 6.39
C GLN A 368 -1.83 34.53 6.34
N SER A 369 -0.54 34.19 6.44
CA SER A 369 0.55 35.17 6.38
C SER A 369 0.58 35.93 5.05
N LEU A 370 0.37 35.24 3.93
CA LEU A 370 0.29 35.83 2.60
C LEU A 370 -0.90 36.78 2.47
N THR A 371 -2.07 36.34 2.96
CA THR A 371 -3.32 37.11 2.91
C THR A 371 -3.20 38.39 3.73
N ASP A 372 -2.61 38.30 4.93
CA ASP A 372 -2.40 39.47 5.79
C ASP A 372 -1.41 40.48 5.17
N ALA A 373 -0.41 39.99 4.42
CA ALA A 373 0.63 40.81 3.81
C ALA A 373 0.21 41.44 2.47
N LEU A 374 -0.50 40.71 1.61
CA LEU A 374 -0.73 41.10 0.21
C LEU A 374 -2.19 41.37 -0.15
N VAL A 375 -3.17 40.82 0.60
CA VAL A 375 -4.58 40.86 0.22
C VAL A 375 -5.32 41.98 0.98
N PRO A 376 -6.05 42.88 0.27
CA PRO A 376 -6.87 43.90 0.91
C PRO A 376 -7.90 43.32 1.89
N SER A 377 -8.18 44.04 2.98
CA SER A 377 -9.10 43.60 4.05
C SER A 377 -10.45 43.09 3.55
N ALA A 378 -11.02 43.74 2.54
CA ALA A 378 -12.31 43.39 1.94
C ALA A 378 -12.32 42.01 1.25
N GLN A 379 -11.17 41.52 0.78
CA GLN A 379 -11.06 40.25 0.04
C GLN A 379 -10.48 39.11 0.88
N ARG A 380 -10.05 39.37 2.13
CA ARG A 380 -9.38 38.35 2.97
C ARG A 380 -10.18 37.08 3.16
N LYS A 381 -11.49 37.19 3.43
CA LYS A 381 -12.35 36.02 3.61
C LYS A 381 -12.39 35.15 2.35
N THR A 382 -12.55 35.78 1.18
CA THR A 382 -12.56 35.09 -0.12
C THR A 382 -11.20 34.46 -0.44
N ALA A 383 -10.11 35.17 -0.15
CA ALA A 383 -8.75 34.67 -0.34
C ALA A 383 -8.46 33.45 0.54
N LEU A 384 -8.80 33.51 1.83
CA LEU A 384 -8.63 32.39 2.76
C LEU A 384 -9.47 31.18 2.33
N ASN A 385 -10.72 31.38 1.93
CA ASN A 385 -11.56 30.29 1.43
C ASN A 385 -10.97 29.58 0.20
N ARG A 386 -10.18 30.30 -0.62
CA ARG A 386 -9.51 29.74 -1.80
C ARG A 386 -8.16 29.10 -1.45
N LEU A 387 -7.36 29.69 -0.55
CA LEU A 387 -5.99 29.27 -0.24
C LEU A 387 -5.89 28.21 0.85
N VAL A 388 -6.78 28.24 1.85
CA VAL A 388 -6.79 27.30 2.97
C VAL A 388 -7.40 25.98 2.48
N LYS A 389 -6.53 24.97 2.32
CA LYS A 389 -6.85 23.65 1.74
C LYS A 389 -6.23 22.49 2.53
N ASP A 390 -5.65 22.78 3.70
CA ASP A 390 -5.16 21.81 4.69
C ASP A 390 -3.99 20.95 4.27
N ASN A 391 -3.48 21.16 3.06
CA ASN A 391 -2.28 20.52 2.57
C ASN A 391 -1.09 20.83 3.49
N VAL A 392 -0.17 19.86 3.56
CA VAL A 392 1.03 19.94 4.38
C VAL A 392 2.23 19.40 3.61
N ALA A 393 3.43 19.81 4.02
CA ALA A 393 4.66 19.13 3.69
C ALA A 393 5.45 18.79 4.96
N LEU A 394 6.06 17.61 4.96
CA LEU A 394 6.96 17.12 5.99
C LEU A 394 8.38 17.11 5.43
N ILE A 395 9.27 17.92 6.00
CA ILE A 395 10.67 17.97 5.60
C ILE A 395 11.52 17.40 6.73
N VAL A 396 12.36 16.42 6.42
CA VAL A 396 13.20 15.71 7.37
C VAL A 396 14.65 15.80 6.92
N VAL A 397 15.52 16.25 7.82
CA VAL A 397 16.97 16.16 7.65
C VAL A 397 17.46 14.93 8.40
N LEU A 398 18.09 14.02 7.66
CA LEU A 398 18.65 12.77 8.14
C LEU A 398 20.18 12.81 8.04
N GLU A 399 20.84 12.14 8.97
CA GLU A 399 22.28 11.84 8.91
C GLU A 399 22.46 10.38 8.49
N ALA A 400 23.19 10.16 7.39
CA ALA A 400 23.51 8.83 6.89
C ALA A 400 24.62 8.19 7.73
N LYS A 401 24.46 6.89 7.99
CA LYS A 401 25.39 6.08 8.79
C LYS A 401 26.28 5.16 7.95
N PHE A 402 26.26 5.28 6.63
CA PHE A 402 27.12 4.48 5.75
C PHE A 402 28.57 4.98 5.89
N SER A 403 29.43 4.17 6.52
CA SER A 403 30.84 4.51 6.68
C SER A 403 31.54 4.65 5.32
N ASN A 404 32.18 5.81 5.11
CA ASN A 404 33.41 5.87 4.34
C ASN A 404 34.49 5.07 5.10
N GLN A 405 34.68 3.79 4.79
CA GLN A 405 35.89 3.05 5.20
C GLN A 405 37.11 3.42 4.34
N GLY A 406 37.28 4.69 4.01
CA GLY A 406 38.40 5.22 3.25
C GLY A 406 38.97 6.44 3.95
N ALA A 407 40.29 6.48 4.12
CA ALA A 407 41.10 7.32 4.99
C ALA A 407 41.04 8.85 4.78
N ASP A 408 40.02 9.40 4.11
CA ASP A 408 40.09 10.76 3.56
C ASP A 408 39.28 11.85 4.28
N ASN A 409 38.48 11.55 5.31
CA ASN A 409 37.94 12.56 6.25
C ASN A 409 37.16 11.94 7.44
N PRO A 410 37.83 11.56 8.54
CA PRO A 410 37.13 11.25 9.79
C PRO A 410 36.43 12.52 10.33
N GLY A 411 35.09 12.55 10.30
CA GLY A 411 34.29 13.57 10.99
C GLY A 411 33.27 14.36 10.16
N LYS A 412 33.16 14.19 8.84
CA LYS A 412 32.14 14.88 8.05
C LYS A 412 30.81 14.12 8.09
N ARG A 413 29.82 14.69 8.77
CA ARG A 413 28.43 14.19 8.79
C ARG A 413 27.85 14.23 7.38
N GLN A 414 27.35 13.11 6.89
CA GLN A 414 26.66 13.07 5.60
C GLN A 414 25.16 13.29 5.84
N LEU A 415 24.68 14.48 5.50
CA LEU A 415 23.27 14.86 5.66
C LEU A 415 22.49 14.65 4.37
N LEU A 416 21.21 14.36 4.50
CA LEU A 416 20.22 14.32 3.41
C LEU A 416 18.96 15.05 3.86
N CYS A 417 18.37 15.85 2.97
CA CYS A 417 17.10 16.52 3.21
C CYS A 417 16.00 15.89 2.36
N ILE A 418 14.96 15.36 2.99
CA ILE A 418 13.86 14.67 2.33
C ILE A 418 12.58 15.48 2.58
N ALA A 419 11.96 15.98 1.53
CA ALA A 419 10.64 16.57 1.57
C ALA A 419 9.60 15.54 1.10
N ASN A 420 8.49 15.44 1.84
CA ASN A 420 7.32 14.65 1.50
C ASN A 420 6.10 15.58 1.54
N THR A 421 5.29 15.65 0.49
CA THR A 421 4.14 16.55 0.41
C THR A 421 2.94 15.90 -0.27
N HIS A 422 1.75 16.42 0.03
CA HIS A 422 0.52 16.15 -0.72
C HIS A 422 -0.16 17.49 -1.06
N ILE A 423 0.03 17.94 -2.30
CA ILE A 423 -0.46 19.23 -2.83
C ILE A 423 -1.96 19.15 -3.14
N ASN A 424 -2.65 20.30 -3.14
CA ASN A 424 -4.09 20.41 -3.35
C ASN A 424 -4.59 19.62 -4.58
N VAL A 425 -5.66 18.84 -4.39
CA VAL A 425 -6.25 17.97 -5.43
C VAL A 425 -7.08 18.74 -6.47
N HIS A 426 -7.82 19.78 -6.05
CA HIS A 426 -8.80 20.46 -6.91
C HIS A 426 -8.18 21.06 -8.19
N GLN A 427 -8.62 20.58 -9.35
CA GLN A 427 -8.05 20.93 -10.65
C GLN A 427 -8.22 22.40 -11.04
N GLU A 428 -9.29 23.06 -10.57
CA GLU A 428 -9.57 24.48 -10.82
C GLU A 428 -8.72 25.45 -9.98
N LEU A 429 -7.94 24.93 -9.03
CA LEU A 429 -7.12 25.71 -8.11
C LEU A 429 -5.64 25.66 -8.49
N LYS A 430 -5.35 25.85 -9.79
CA LYS A 430 -3.99 25.78 -10.35
C LYS A 430 -3.04 26.80 -9.71
N ASP A 431 -3.53 27.99 -9.44
CA ASP A 431 -2.85 29.05 -8.70
C ASP A 431 -2.45 28.61 -7.29
N VAL A 432 -3.37 27.94 -6.58
CA VAL A 432 -3.11 27.40 -5.23
C VAL A 432 -2.05 26.30 -5.29
N LYS A 433 -2.16 25.36 -6.24
CA LYS A 433 -1.16 24.30 -6.43
C LYS A 433 0.22 24.89 -6.69
N LEU A 434 0.33 25.84 -7.63
CA LEU A 434 1.58 26.50 -7.98
C LEU A 434 2.17 27.27 -6.79
N TRP A 435 1.34 28.01 -6.05
CA TRP A 435 1.77 28.74 -4.87
C TRP A 435 2.27 27.81 -3.75
N GLN A 436 1.59 26.67 -3.51
CA GLN A 436 2.03 25.67 -2.53
C GLN A 436 3.40 25.09 -2.93
N VAL A 437 3.58 24.71 -4.20
CA VAL A 437 4.85 24.19 -4.72
C VAL A 437 5.96 25.24 -4.60
N LEU A 438 5.71 26.49 -4.99
CA LEU A 438 6.67 27.59 -4.83
C LEU A 438 7.03 27.81 -3.35
N THR A 439 6.05 27.79 -2.45
CA THR A 439 6.27 27.95 -1.01
C THR A 439 7.16 26.84 -0.45
N LEU A 440 6.92 25.59 -0.84
CA LEU A 440 7.77 24.45 -0.47
C LEU A 440 9.21 24.64 -0.97
N LEU A 441 9.39 24.95 -2.25
CA LEU A 441 10.70 25.10 -2.87
C LEU A 441 11.49 26.27 -2.27
N LYS A 442 10.84 27.40 -1.98
CA LYS A 442 11.46 28.54 -1.26
C LYS A 442 11.86 28.16 0.16
N GLY A 443 11.09 27.29 0.83
CA GLY A 443 11.46 26.72 2.12
C GLY A 443 12.72 25.85 2.03
N LEU A 444 12.79 24.99 1.00
CA LEU A 444 13.95 24.14 0.74
C LEU A 444 15.21 24.95 0.36
N GLU A 445 15.07 26.02 -0.44
CA GLU A 445 16.18 26.94 -0.74
C GLU A 445 16.79 27.56 0.51
N LYS A 446 15.97 27.93 1.50
CA LYS A 446 16.47 28.46 2.80
C LYS A 446 17.29 27.42 3.55
N ILE A 447 16.88 26.15 3.49
CA ILE A 447 17.62 25.03 4.08
C ILE A 447 18.94 24.83 3.32
N ALA A 448 18.90 24.81 1.98
CA ALA A 448 20.07 24.65 1.10
C ALA A 448 21.09 25.79 1.28
N ALA A 449 20.62 27.02 1.50
CA ALA A 449 21.48 28.16 1.78
C ALA A 449 22.14 28.10 3.16
N SER A 450 21.51 27.41 4.12
CA SER A 450 22.03 27.25 5.48
C SER A 450 23.04 26.10 5.59
N ALA A 451 22.93 25.10 4.72
CA ALA A 451 23.83 23.96 4.67
C ALA A 451 23.76 23.31 3.28
N ASP A 452 24.95 22.96 2.78
CA ASP A 452 25.11 22.29 1.48
C ASP A 452 24.73 20.81 1.57
N ILE A 453 23.42 20.55 1.56
CA ILE A 453 22.79 19.25 1.82
C ILE A 453 22.08 18.74 0.56
N PRO A 454 22.39 17.51 0.08
CA PRO A 454 21.63 16.84 -0.97
C PRO A 454 20.14 16.73 -0.63
N MET A 455 19.26 17.01 -1.58
CA MET A 455 17.82 17.04 -1.36
C MET A 455 17.06 16.07 -2.25
N LEU A 456 16.00 15.50 -1.67
CA LEU A 456 14.98 14.70 -2.34
C LEU A 456 13.63 15.34 -2.07
N VAL A 457 12.83 15.53 -3.11
CA VAL A 457 11.47 16.08 -3.02
C VAL A 457 10.51 15.03 -3.57
N CYS A 458 9.84 14.35 -2.65
CA CYS A 458 8.88 13.29 -2.89
C CYS A 458 7.46 13.82 -2.64
N GLY A 459 6.48 13.23 -3.31
CA GLY A 459 5.09 13.48 -2.97
C GLY A 459 4.13 13.32 -4.13
N ASP A 460 2.85 13.44 -3.78
CA ASP A 460 1.76 13.64 -4.71
C ASP A 460 1.58 15.15 -4.92
N PHE A 461 1.88 15.60 -6.12
CA PHE A 461 1.80 17.00 -6.50
C PHE A 461 0.44 17.37 -7.13
N ASN A 462 -0.43 16.39 -7.38
CA ASN A 462 -1.70 16.57 -8.06
C ASN A 462 -1.57 17.42 -9.34
N SER A 463 -0.43 17.31 -10.01
CA SER A 463 0.00 18.18 -11.11
C SER A 463 0.61 17.34 -12.21
N VAL A 464 -0.01 17.33 -13.38
CA VAL A 464 0.46 16.57 -14.54
C VAL A 464 1.72 17.18 -15.16
N PRO A 465 2.54 16.40 -15.87
CA PRO A 465 3.70 16.91 -16.58
C PRO A 465 3.33 18.06 -17.53
N GLY A 466 4.13 19.13 -17.53
CA GLY A 466 3.89 20.32 -18.33
C GLY A 466 2.91 21.34 -17.73
N SER A 467 2.26 21.05 -16.59
CA SER A 467 1.54 22.06 -15.82
C SER A 467 2.50 23.10 -15.22
N ALA A 468 1.99 24.27 -14.79
CA ALA A 468 2.87 25.28 -14.18
C ALA A 468 3.58 24.80 -12.89
N PRO A 469 2.92 24.08 -11.96
CA PRO A 469 3.61 23.53 -10.78
C PRO A 469 4.70 22.51 -11.15
N HIS A 470 4.44 21.64 -12.14
CA HIS A 470 5.44 20.69 -12.64
C HIS A 470 6.62 21.41 -13.32
N SER A 471 6.34 22.39 -14.19
CA SER A 471 7.37 23.19 -14.86
C SER A 471 8.25 23.92 -13.85
N LEU A 472 7.66 24.45 -12.77
CA LEU A 472 8.42 25.05 -11.68
C LEU A 472 9.40 24.04 -11.07
N LEU A 473 8.94 22.82 -10.73
CA LEU A 473 9.79 21.75 -10.16
C LEU A 473 10.89 21.28 -11.12
N ALA A 474 10.53 21.03 -12.38
CA ALA A 474 11.40 20.37 -13.36
C ALA A 474 12.36 21.34 -14.06
N MET A 475 11.95 22.61 -14.25
CA MET A 475 12.72 23.61 -14.99
C MET A 475 13.26 24.74 -14.11
N GLY A 476 12.90 24.79 -12.83
CA GLY A 476 13.28 25.86 -11.91
C GLY A 476 12.58 27.19 -12.14
N LYS A 477 11.64 27.26 -13.10
CA LYS A 477 10.89 28.47 -13.44
C LYS A 477 9.59 28.14 -14.18
N VAL A 478 8.65 29.06 -14.13
CA VAL A 478 7.44 29.03 -14.97
C VAL A 478 7.56 30.07 -16.09
N ASP A 479 7.16 29.71 -17.31
CA ASP A 479 7.04 30.67 -18.40
C ASP A 479 6.00 31.75 -18.03
N PRO A 480 6.32 33.06 -18.09
CA PRO A 480 5.36 34.13 -17.84
C PRO A 480 4.10 34.08 -18.72
N LEU A 481 4.14 33.41 -19.88
CA LEU A 481 3.03 33.19 -20.81
C LEU A 481 2.31 31.84 -20.60
N HIS A 482 2.66 31.09 -19.55
CA HIS A 482 2.06 29.78 -19.30
C HIS A 482 0.54 29.88 -19.07
N PRO A 483 -0.30 29.04 -19.70
CA PRO A 483 -1.76 29.16 -19.66
C PRO A 483 -2.35 29.05 -18.24
N ASP A 484 -1.73 28.25 -17.36
CA ASP A 484 -2.16 28.14 -15.96
C ASP A 484 -2.04 29.45 -15.17
N LEU A 485 -1.26 30.43 -15.63
CA LEU A 485 -1.12 31.75 -14.98
C LEU A 485 -2.27 32.71 -15.30
N VAL A 486 -3.15 32.35 -16.26
CA VAL A 486 -4.32 33.18 -16.60
C VAL A 486 -5.30 33.26 -15.43
N VAL A 487 -5.40 32.18 -14.64
CA VAL A 487 -6.31 32.08 -13.50
C VAL A 487 -5.57 32.45 -12.22
N ASP A 488 -5.45 33.75 -11.93
CA ASP A 488 -4.90 34.29 -10.67
C ASP A 488 -5.84 35.36 -10.08
N PRO A 489 -7.01 34.96 -9.55
CA PRO A 489 -8.01 35.91 -9.05
C PRO A 489 -7.54 36.72 -7.84
N LEU A 490 -6.50 36.27 -7.14
CA LEU A 490 -5.94 36.93 -5.95
C LEU A 490 -4.67 37.74 -6.26
N GLY A 491 -4.13 37.65 -7.48
CA GLY A 491 -2.87 38.31 -7.85
C GLY A 491 -1.64 37.76 -7.11
N ILE A 492 -1.72 36.54 -6.57
CA ILE A 492 -0.69 35.95 -5.68
C ILE A 492 0.52 35.40 -6.45
N LEU A 493 0.38 35.22 -7.77
CA LEU A 493 1.45 34.68 -8.62
C LEU A 493 2.32 35.80 -9.23
N ARG A 494 1.96 37.07 -8.98
CA ARG A 494 2.66 38.22 -9.53
C ARG A 494 3.75 38.77 -8.59
N PRO A 495 4.84 39.33 -9.16
CA PRO A 495 5.20 39.31 -10.58
C PRO A 495 5.68 37.91 -11.02
N HIS A 496 5.34 37.50 -12.26
CA HIS A 496 5.62 36.14 -12.76
C HIS A 496 7.13 35.80 -12.77
N ASN A 497 8.00 36.82 -12.85
CA ASN A 497 9.45 36.62 -12.77
C ASN A 497 9.95 36.09 -11.41
N LYS A 498 9.10 36.10 -10.37
CA LYS A 498 9.41 35.50 -9.05
C LYS A 498 9.00 34.03 -8.95
N LEU A 499 8.33 33.47 -9.96
CA LEU A 499 7.97 32.06 -10.03
C LEU A 499 9.18 31.21 -10.47
N THR A 500 10.23 31.20 -9.63
CA THR A 500 11.50 30.52 -9.91
C THR A 500 12.18 30.02 -8.64
N HIS A 501 12.99 28.97 -8.75
CA HIS A 501 13.92 28.48 -7.73
C HIS A 501 15.26 28.07 -8.33
N GLN A 502 16.29 27.93 -7.48
CA GLN A 502 17.68 27.65 -7.83
C GLN A 502 18.14 26.24 -7.46
N LEU A 503 17.27 25.43 -6.84
CA LEU A 503 17.57 24.02 -6.57
C LEU A 503 17.79 23.27 -7.90
N PRO A 504 18.90 22.52 -8.08
CA PRO A 504 19.20 21.79 -9.31
C PRO A 504 18.41 20.46 -9.36
N LEU A 505 17.07 20.56 -9.33
CA LEU A 505 16.18 19.41 -9.26
C LEU A 505 16.04 18.72 -10.62
N VAL A 506 16.04 17.39 -10.60
CA VAL A 506 15.72 16.54 -11.76
C VAL A 506 14.77 15.44 -11.31
N SER A 507 13.76 15.11 -12.12
CA SER A 507 12.88 13.96 -11.89
C SER A 507 13.68 12.66 -12.01
N ALA A 508 13.66 11.82 -10.98
CA ALA A 508 14.37 10.54 -10.98
C ALA A 508 13.94 9.65 -12.16
N TYR A 509 12.63 9.57 -12.41
CA TYR A 509 12.05 8.72 -13.45
C TYR A 509 12.34 9.21 -14.86
N SER A 510 12.66 10.49 -15.06
CA SER A 510 13.13 10.99 -16.35
C SER A 510 14.41 10.32 -16.87
N SER A 511 15.13 9.62 -15.99
CA SER A 511 16.27 8.79 -16.38
C SER A 511 15.86 7.70 -17.37
N PHE A 512 14.69 7.05 -17.24
CA PHE A 512 14.24 6.01 -18.18
C PHE A 512 14.12 6.50 -19.63
N ALA A 513 13.84 7.79 -19.85
CA ALA A 513 13.81 8.36 -21.19
C ALA A 513 15.22 8.63 -21.77
N ARG A 514 16.22 8.83 -20.89
CA ARG A 514 17.59 9.23 -21.23
C ARG A 514 18.55 8.04 -21.41
N VAL A 515 18.28 6.88 -20.81
CA VAL A 515 19.17 5.70 -20.90
C VAL A 515 19.17 5.11 -22.31
N GLY A 516 20.35 4.70 -22.78
CA GLY A 516 20.56 4.00 -24.06
C GLY A 516 20.04 2.56 -24.08
N VAL A 517 20.21 1.89 -25.23
CA VAL A 517 19.59 0.59 -25.56
C VAL A 517 20.02 -0.52 -24.60
N GLY A 518 19.05 -1.12 -23.92
CA GLY A 518 19.20 -2.32 -23.09
C GLY A 518 17.81 -2.94 -22.90
N LEU A 519 17.70 -4.28 -22.96
CA LEU A 519 16.41 -4.99 -23.07
C LEU A 519 15.36 -4.61 -22.00
N GLY A 520 15.78 -4.26 -20.78
CA GLY A 520 14.88 -3.76 -19.71
C GLY A 520 14.54 -2.27 -19.81
N SER A 521 15.45 -1.46 -20.37
CA SER A 521 15.30 -0.01 -20.55
C SER A 521 14.29 0.32 -21.65
N ASP A 522 14.27 -0.45 -22.74
CA ASP A 522 13.36 -0.21 -23.88
C ASP A 522 11.88 -0.39 -23.53
N GLN A 523 11.57 -1.31 -22.60
CA GLN A 523 10.21 -1.49 -22.12
C GLN A 523 9.77 -0.33 -21.22
N GLN A 524 10.65 0.15 -20.33
CA GLN A 524 10.34 1.31 -19.49
C GLN A 524 10.20 2.58 -20.31
N LYS A 525 11.00 2.76 -21.36
CA LYS A 525 10.90 3.91 -22.27
C LYS A 525 9.53 4.05 -22.94
N ARG A 526 8.84 2.93 -23.23
CA ARG A 526 7.45 2.95 -23.74
C ARG A 526 6.41 3.38 -22.70
N ARG A 527 6.77 3.35 -21.41
CA ARG A 527 5.95 3.78 -20.28
C ARG A 527 6.23 5.24 -19.87
N MET A 528 7.02 5.95 -20.68
CA MET A 528 7.34 7.36 -20.51
C MET A 528 6.67 8.20 -21.60
N ASP A 529 6.22 9.40 -21.26
CA ASP A 529 5.79 10.39 -22.23
C ASP A 529 7.02 10.98 -22.95
N ALA A 530 7.04 10.93 -24.29
CA ALA A 530 8.19 11.34 -25.09
C ALA A 530 8.43 12.86 -25.10
N THR A 531 7.44 13.67 -24.74
CA THR A 531 7.53 15.14 -24.75
C THR A 531 8.10 15.64 -23.43
N THR A 532 7.61 15.10 -22.33
CA THR A 532 7.91 15.55 -20.96
C THR A 532 9.00 14.72 -20.29
N ASN A 533 9.27 13.52 -20.80
CA ASN A 533 10.16 12.52 -20.20
C ASN A 533 9.72 12.08 -18.79
N GLU A 534 8.43 12.20 -18.47
CA GLU A 534 7.86 11.70 -17.21
C GLU A 534 7.09 10.40 -17.45
N PRO A 535 6.78 9.59 -16.42
CA PRO A 535 5.93 8.42 -16.57
C PRO A 535 4.59 8.79 -17.23
N LEU A 536 4.02 7.88 -18.02
CA LEU A 536 2.67 8.07 -18.58
C LEU A 536 1.63 8.24 -17.46
N PHE A 537 1.79 7.48 -16.37
CA PHE A 537 0.93 7.59 -15.22
C PHE A 537 1.61 7.17 -13.92
N THR A 538 1.10 7.73 -12.84
CA THR A 538 1.35 7.26 -11.48
C THR A 538 0.04 7.07 -10.70
N ASN A 539 -1.05 7.72 -11.13
CA ASN A 539 -2.43 7.43 -10.74
C ASN A 539 -3.20 6.86 -11.95
N CYS A 540 -3.99 5.81 -11.74
CA CYS A 540 -4.78 5.17 -12.79
C CYS A 540 -6.14 4.71 -12.26
N THR A 541 -7.12 5.60 -12.27
CA THR A 541 -8.52 5.28 -11.99
C THR A 541 -9.31 5.03 -13.28
N ARG A 542 -10.60 4.69 -13.17
CA ARG A 542 -11.51 4.59 -14.32
C ARG A 542 -11.59 5.91 -15.10
N ASP A 543 -11.66 7.03 -14.40
CA ASP A 543 -12.00 8.34 -14.98
C ASP A 543 -10.78 9.24 -15.22
N PHE A 544 -9.64 8.92 -14.60
CA PHE A 544 -8.41 9.69 -14.74
C PHE A 544 -7.19 8.78 -14.80
N ILE A 545 -6.27 9.13 -15.70
CA ILE A 545 -4.93 8.55 -15.78
C ILE A 545 -3.91 9.66 -16.00
N GLY A 546 -2.82 9.64 -15.23
CA GLY A 546 -1.76 10.62 -15.37
C GLY A 546 -0.69 10.52 -14.29
N ALA A 547 0.46 11.14 -14.54
CA ALA A 547 1.53 11.26 -13.56
C ALA A 547 1.26 12.43 -12.61
N LEU A 548 1.11 12.11 -11.32
CA LEU A 548 0.87 13.06 -10.24
C LEU A 548 1.96 12.98 -9.17
N ASP A 549 2.65 11.84 -9.09
CA ASP A 549 3.65 11.52 -8.09
C ASP A 549 5.05 11.66 -8.67
N TYR A 550 5.97 12.22 -7.90
CA TYR A 550 7.33 12.44 -8.36
C TYR A 550 8.36 12.22 -7.25
N ILE A 551 9.57 11.82 -7.66
CA ILE A 551 10.78 11.87 -6.84
C ILE A 551 11.77 12.79 -7.56
N PHE A 552 11.85 14.04 -7.13
CA PHE A 552 12.88 14.97 -7.60
C PHE A 552 14.11 14.89 -6.69
N TYR A 553 15.29 15.07 -7.27
CA TYR A 553 16.55 15.06 -6.52
C TYR A 553 17.51 16.14 -7.00
N THR A 554 18.43 16.59 -6.13
CA THR A 554 19.49 17.54 -6.51
C THR A 554 20.58 16.85 -7.33
N ALA A 555 20.58 17.08 -8.64
CA ALA A 555 21.41 16.34 -9.60
C ALA A 555 22.90 16.71 -9.55
N ASP A 556 23.28 17.77 -8.86
CA ASP A 556 24.68 18.14 -8.60
C ASP A 556 25.32 17.31 -7.48
N SER A 557 24.52 16.61 -6.68
CA SER A 557 24.94 15.95 -5.43
C SER A 557 24.49 14.50 -5.32
N LEU A 558 23.45 14.08 -6.05
CA LEU A 558 23.00 12.69 -6.13
C LEU A 558 23.02 12.18 -7.58
N MET A 559 23.14 10.87 -7.72
CA MET A 559 23.00 10.12 -8.97
C MET A 559 21.97 9.02 -8.77
N VAL A 560 21.13 8.75 -9.77
CA VAL A 560 20.15 7.65 -9.75
C VAL A 560 20.82 6.38 -10.29
N GLU A 561 20.80 5.31 -9.50
CA GLU A 561 21.38 4.01 -9.84
C GLU A 561 20.35 3.09 -10.49
N SER A 562 19.18 2.98 -9.86
CA SER A 562 18.09 2.11 -10.30
C SER A 562 16.73 2.72 -9.95
N LEU A 563 15.71 2.32 -10.70
CA LEU A 563 14.34 2.79 -10.58
C LEU A 563 13.38 1.61 -10.59
N LEU A 564 12.35 1.64 -9.77
CA LEU A 564 11.33 0.60 -9.76
C LEU A 564 10.52 0.67 -11.04
N GLU A 565 10.32 -0.48 -11.68
CA GLU A 565 9.62 -0.56 -12.95
C GLU A 565 8.23 0.09 -12.89
N LEU A 566 7.90 0.82 -13.96
CA LEU A 566 6.58 1.39 -14.17
C LEU A 566 5.60 0.28 -14.56
N LEU A 567 4.31 0.49 -14.34
CA LEU A 567 3.29 -0.44 -14.81
C LEU A 567 2.89 -0.13 -16.26
N ASP A 568 2.38 -1.14 -16.94
CA ASP A 568 1.86 -1.03 -18.30
C ASP A 568 0.36 -0.76 -18.24
N GLU A 569 -0.10 0.32 -18.88
CA GLU A 569 -1.50 0.75 -18.84
C GLU A 569 -2.42 -0.33 -19.43
N GLU A 570 -2.06 -0.91 -20.57
CA GLU A 570 -2.86 -1.93 -21.25
C GLU A 570 -3.04 -3.15 -20.34
N SER A 571 -1.97 -3.55 -19.65
CA SER A 571 -2.01 -4.65 -18.69
C SER A 571 -2.88 -4.33 -17.46
N LEU A 572 -2.86 -3.11 -16.95
CA LEU A 572 -3.71 -2.70 -15.82
C LEU A 572 -5.19 -2.59 -16.21
N ARG A 573 -5.49 -2.07 -17.40
CA ARG A 573 -6.85 -1.85 -17.88
C ARG A 573 -7.55 -3.12 -18.38
N LYS A 574 -6.81 -4.23 -18.57
CA LYS A 574 -7.42 -5.54 -18.92
C LYS A 574 -8.45 -6.00 -17.89
N ASP A 575 -8.26 -5.66 -16.62
CA ASP A 575 -9.13 -6.13 -15.53
C ASP A 575 -9.94 -5.02 -14.85
N THR A 576 -9.56 -3.73 -14.94
CA THR A 576 -10.39 -2.52 -14.69
C THR A 576 -9.51 -1.25 -14.60
N ALA A 577 -9.04 -0.92 -13.40
CA ALA A 577 -8.23 0.25 -13.01
C ALA A 577 -7.70 0.01 -11.58
N LEU A 578 -7.09 1.03 -10.97
CA LEU A 578 -6.61 1.00 -9.58
C LEU A 578 -7.56 1.78 -8.65
N PRO A 579 -7.77 1.35 -7.38
CA PRO A 579 -7.26 0.13 -6.78
C PRO A 579 -7.95 -1.12 -7.34
N SER A 580 -7.35 -2.27 -7.09
CA SER A 580 -7.83 -3.57 -7.52
C SER A 580 -7.56 -4.64 -6.47
N PRO A 581 -8.04 -5.89 -6.64
CA PRO A 581 -7.62 -7.01 -5.82
C PRO A 581 -6.10 -7.15 -5.66
N GLU A 582 -5.30 -6.76 -6.66
CA GLU A 582 -3.83 -6.85 -6.60
C GLU A 582 -3.18 -5.60 -6.01
N TRP A 583 -3.78 -4.42 -6.22
CA TRP A 583 -3.20 -3.12 -5.90
C TRP A 583 -4.08 -2.32 -4.95
N SER A 584 -3.55 -1.96 -3.78
CA SER A 584 -4.34 -1.39 -2.68
C SER A 584 -4.39 0.15 -2.61
N SER A 585 -3.92 0.81 -3.67
CA SER A 585 -4.04 2.26 -3.89
C SER A 585 -4.42 2.50 -5.35
N ASP A 586 -5.02 3.64 -5.65
CA ASP A 586 -5.20 4.16 -7.01
C ASP A 586 -3.92 4.76 -7.60
N HIS A 587 -2.88 4.92 -6.77
CA HIS A 587 -1.53 5.26 -7.19
C HIS A 587 -0.62 4.03 -7.25
N ILE A 588 0.47 4.13 -8.00
CA ILE A 588 1.59 3.18 -7.98
C ILE A 588 2.72 3.74 -7.14
N ALA A 589 3.40 2.89 -6.37
CA ALA A 589 4.57 3.33 -5.64
C ALA A 589 5.73 3.67 -6.61
N LEU A 590 6.46 4.74 -6.32
CA LEU A 590 7.70 5.10 -7.00
C LEU A 590 8.87 4.79 -6.08
N LEU A 591 9.92 4.15 -6.58
CA LEU A 591 11.10 3.83 -5.80
C LEU A 591 12.35 4.08 -6.65
N ALA A 592 13.30 4.79 -6.06
CA ALA A 592 14.57 5.10 -6.70
C ALA A 592 15.72 4.81 -5.74
N GLU A 593 16.77 4.19 -6.28
CA GLU A 593 18.06 4.03 -5.61
C GLU A 593 19.01 5.13 -6.05
N PHE A 594 19.70 5.73 -5.09
CA PHE A 594 20.59 6.86 -5.27
C PHE A 594 21.98 6.56 -4.72
N ARG A 595 22.96 7.25 -5.30
CA ARG A 595 24.32 7.36 -4.77
C ARG A 595 24.67 8.84 -4.57
N CYS A 596 25.37 9.17 -3.49
CA CYS A 596 25.94 10.50 -3.34
C CYS A 596 27.15 10.68 -4.26
N LYS A 597 27.22 11.81 -4.96
CA LYS A 597 28.37 12.16 -5.80
C LYS A 597 29.56 12.54 -4.93
N THR A 598 30.73 12.02 -5.27
CA THR A 598 32.01 12.48 -4.70
C THR A 598 32.30 13.88 -5.22
N ARG A 599 32.19 14.91 -4.37
CA ARG A 599 32.56 16.27 -4.77
C ARG A 599 34.08 16.37 -4.92
N PRO A 600 34.62 16.78 -6.07
CA PRO A 600 36.02 17.15 -6.15
C PRO A 600 36.27 18.34 -5.22
N ARG A 601 37.37 18.31 -4.46
CA ARG A 601 37.77 19.39 -3.56
C ARG A 601 37.81 20.71 -4.37
N ARG A 602 37.03 21.71 -3.96
CA ARG A 602 37.16 23.10 -4.44
C ARG A 602 38.27 23.80 -3.69
#